data_AF-A0A660SD40-F1
#
_entry.id   AF-A0A660SD40-F1
#
_cell.length_a   1.000
_cell.length_b   1.000
_cell.length_c   1.000
_cell.angle_alpha   90.00
_cell.angle_beta   90.00
_cell.angle_gamma   90.00
#
_symmetry.space_group_name_H-M   'P 1'
#
loop_
_entity.id
_entity.type
_entity.pdbx_description
1 polymer ?
#
loop_
_entity_poly.entity_id
_entity_poly.type
_entity_poly.pdbx_seq_one_letter_code
_entity_poly.pdbx_strand_id
1 'polypeptide(L)'
;YPLIAYINEARRSGIEILGPDINQSRHTFSIEGGAIRCGLDEIRGLSQSTIERILAHRPFTTVEEFACGVRPRVDELINLINAGGLDSLPGSRGEKFLRAMAVMRCRSLPLLPPVIPRIPEERSYLKQWEILGFIPDRHPLEVVAPDRRMKIGDLKEGSTAGITGLILSRRLYRDLTFFTIDDETGILDVVFSGHPGLVGRIATFVGRYERGSLKVRLLRLIL
;
A
#
# COMPACT_ATOMS: atom_id res chain seq x y z
N TYR A 1 -7.10 15.37 2.77
CA TYR A 1 -6.04 14.61 2.09
C TYR A 1 -6.40 13.13 2.04
N PRO A 2 -5.90 12.34 1.06
CA PRO A 2 -6.15 10.90 0.99
C PRO A 2 -5.53 10.15 2.19
N LEU A 3 -6.03 8.96 2.54
CA LEU A 3 -5.54 8.13 3.66
C LEU A 3 -4.01 8.00 3.70
N ILE A 4 -3.40 7.73 2.55
CA ILE A 4 -1.95 7.57 2.44
C ILE A 4 -1.14 8.77 2.94
N ALA A 5 -1.69 9.99 2.87
CA ALA A 5 -1.02 11.17 3.39
C ALA A 5 -0.88 11.11 4.92
N TYR A 6 -1.91 10.65 5.62
CA TYR A 6 -1.87 10.47 7.08
C TYR A 6 -0.93 9.32 7.48
N ILE A 7 -0.93 8.23 6.71
CA ILE A 7 -0.02 7.10 6.92
C ILE A 7 1.43 7.52 6.77
N ASN A 8 1.74 8.27 5.72
CA ASN A 8 3.09 8.75 5.47
C ASN A 8 3.53 9.78 6.52
N GLU A 9 2.62 10.62 7.00
CA GLU A 9 2.92 11.55 8.09
C GLU A 9 3.18 10.85 9.43
N ALA A 10 2.37 9.85 9.77
CA ALA A 10 2.60 9.01 10.94
C ALA A 10 3.97 8.32 10.86
N ARG A 11 4.34 7.79 9.68
CA ARG A 11 5.67 7.18 9.46
C ARG A 11 6.81 8.18 9.65
N ARG A 12 6.70 9.39 9.08
CA ARG A 12 7.69 10.47 9.29
C ARG A 12 7.80 10.90 10.75
N SER A 13 6.71 10.77 11.51
CA SER A 13 6.68 10.99 12.96
C SER A 13 7.23 9.83 13.79
N GLY A 14 7.76 8.77 13.15
CA GLY A 14 8.33 7.60 13.82
C GLY A 14 7.28 6.58 14.30
N ILE A 15 6.03 6.70 13.88
CA ILE A 15 4.97 5.74 14.22
C ILE A 15 4.98 4.62 13.18
N GLU A 16 5.18 3.39 13.64
CA GLU A 16 5.13 2.21 12.78
C GLU A 16 3.69 1.93 12.31
N ILE A 17 3.56 1.50 11.06
CA ILE A 17 2.29 1.12 10.46
C ILE A 17 2.32 -0.37 10.17
N LEU A 18 1.51 -1.14 10.88
CA LEU A 18 1.43 -2.58 10.74
C LEU A 18 0.34 -2.94 9.71
N GLY A 19 0.63 -3.92 8.85
CA GLY A 19 -0.33 -4.45 7.88
C GLY A 19 -1.56 -5.08 8.55
N PRO A 20 -2.62 -5.39 7.79
CA PRO A 20 -3.76 -6.09 8.37
C PRO A 20 -3.34 -7.49 8.83
N ASP A 21 -4.02 -8.02 9.84
CA ASP A 21 -3.79 -9.36 10.38
C ASP A 21 -5.12 -9.96 10.87
N ILE A 22 -5.47 -11.16 10.42
CA ILE A 22 -6.75 -11.80 10.77
C ILE A 22 -6.93 -12.09 12.26
N ASN A 23 -5.84 -12.22 13.01
CA ASN A 23 -5.86 -12.51 14.44
C ASN A 23 -5.84 -11.21 15.26
N GLN A 24 -5.14 -10.17 14.80
CA GLN A 24 -4.93 -8.94 15.58
C GLN A 24 -5.81 -7.76 15.16
N SER A 25 -6.06 -7.59 13.85
CA SER A 25 -6.79 -6.43 13.35
C SER A 25 -8.24 -6.36 13.85
N ARG A 26 -8.74 -5.13 13.99
CA ARG A 26 -10.16 -4.82 14.17
C ARG A 26 -10.78 -4.48 12.82
N HIS A 27 -12.04 -4.05 12.81
CA HIS A 27 -12.69 -3.46 11.63
C HIS A 27 -11.85 -2.28 11.09
N THR A 28 -11.66 -1.26 11.93
CA THR A 28 -10.92 -0.05 11.60
C THR A 28 -9.50 -0.07 12.17
N PHE A 29 -8.71 0.95 11.84
CA PHE A 29 -7.38 1.18 12.41
C PHE A 29 -7.40 1.16 13.94
N SER A 30 -6.36 0.56 14.54
CA SER A 30 -6.23 0.44 15.98
C SER A 30 -4.79 0.60 16.45
N ILE A 31 -4.59 0.84 17.75
CA ILE A 31 -3.25 0.97 18.35
C ILE A 31 -2.81 -0.39 18.86
N GLU A 32 -1.59 -0.80 18.50
CA GLU A 32 -0.95 -2.04 18.93
C GLU A 32 0.51 -1.76 19.27
N GLY A 33 0.89 -1.86 20.55
CA GLY A 33 2.29 -1.73 20.96
C GLY A 33 2.97 -0.40 20.61
N GLY A 34 2.22 0.69 20.45
CA GLY A 34 2.74 1.99 20.01
C GLY A 34 2.76 2.19 18.50
N ALA A 35 2.33 1.19 17.73
CA ALA A 35 2.14 1.24 16.29
C ALA A 35 0.65 1.38 15.91
N ILE A 36 0.39 1.74 14.65
CA ILE A 36 -0.95 1.76 14.06
C ILE A 36 -1.16 0.47 13.26
N ARG A 37 -2.07 -0.39 13.71
CA ARG A 37 -2.50 -1.60 13.01
C ARG A 37 -3.60 -1.28 12.01
N CYS A 38 -3.38 -1.66 10.75
CA CYS A 38 -4.37 -1.58 9.69
C CYS A 38 -5.62 -2.41 10.01
N GLY A 39 -6.80 -1.81 9.81
CA GLY A 39 -8.08 -2.50 9.97
C GLY A 39 -8.40 -3.44 8.82
N LEU A 40 -9.26 -4.43 9.06
CA LEU A 40 -9.74 -5.34 8.02
C LEU A 40 -10.61 -4.65 6.97
N ASP A 41 -11.27 -3.54 7.32
CA ASP A 41 -12.10 -2.76 6.40
C ASP A 41 -11.28 -2.12 5.25
N GLU A 42 -9.98 -1.93 5.44
CA GLU A 42 -9.09 -1.35 4.43
C GLU A 42 -8.71 -2.35 3.32
N ILE A 43 -9.02 -3.64 3.50
CA ILE A 43 -8.78 -4.65 2.49
C ILE A 43 -9.87 -4.55 1.41
N ARG A 44 -9.53 -3.93 0.27
CA ARG A 44 -10.45 -3.81 -0.86
C ARG A 44 -11.03 -5.17 -1.25
N GLY A 45 -12.35 -5.22 -1.39
CA GLY A 45 -13.09 -6.41 -1.82
C GLY A 45 -13.40 -7.42 -0.72
N LEU A 46 -12.97 -7.17 0.52
CA LEU A 46 -13.37 -7.98 1.68
C LEU A 46 -14.76 -7.56 2.17
N SER A 47 -15.71 -8.50 2.23
CA SER A 47 -17.06 -8.20 2.70
C SER A 47 -17.15 -8.13 4.23
N GLN A 48 -18.10 -7.33 4.73
CA GLN A 48 -18.38 -7.22 6.16
C GLN A 48 -18.74 -8.57 6.79
N SER A 49 -19.50 -9.42 6.09
CA SER A 49 -19.82 -10.77 6.58
C SER A 49 -18.60 -11.69 6.68
N THR A 50 -17.60 -11.51 5.82
CA THR A 50 -16.31 -12.20 5.97
C THR A 50 -15.55 -11.65 7.18
N ILE A 51 -15.49 -10.32 7.36
CA ILE A 51 -14.84 -9.71 8.53
C ILE A 51 -15.48 -10.16 9.85
N GLU A 52 -16.81 -10.15 9.94
CA GLU A 52 -17.56 -10.63 11.11
C GLU A 52 -17.21 -12.09 11.44
N ARG A 53 -17.16 -12.96 10.42
CA ARG A 53 -16.75 -14.36 10.60
C ARG A 53 -15.30 -14.50 11.06
N ILE A 54 -14.39 -13.66 10.56
CA ILE A 54 -12.98 -13.62 11.02
C ILE A 54 -12.94 -13.28 12.51
N LEU A 55 -13.60 -12.18 12.90
CA LEU A 55 -13.58 -11.71 14.28
C LEU A 55 -14.27 -12.67 15.26
N ALA A 56 -15.28 -13.41 14.80
CA ALA A 56 -16.00 -14.41 15.60
C ALA A 56 -15.23 -15.72 15.82
N HIS A 57 -14.37 -16.13 14.88
CA HIS A 57 -13.70 -17.44 14.91
C HIS A 57 -12.20 -17.40 15.23
N ARG A 58 -11.59 -16.21 15.32
CA ARG A 58 -10.18 -16.07 15.72
C ARG A 58 -9.95 -16.52 17.19
N PRO A 59 -8.73 -16.95 17.58
CA PRO A 59 -7.52 -16.98 16.77
C PRO A 59 -7.41 -18.22 15.87
N PHE A 60 -6.76 -18.03 14.72
CA PHE A 60 -6.41 -19.09 13.78
C PHE A 60 -4.92 -19.40 13.88
N THR A 61 -4.56 -20.68 13.86
CA THR A 61 -3.16 -21.14 13.88
C THR A 61 -2.70 -21.66 12.52
N THR A 62 -3.64 -22.11 11.68
CA THR A 62 -3.39 -22.60 10.33
C THR A 62 -4.33 -21.97 9.31
N VAL A 63 -3.93 -22.00 8.04
CA VAL A 63 -4.75 -21.44 6.96
C VAL A 63 -6.00 -22.30 6.69
N GLU A 64 -5.93 -23.59 7.00
CA GLU A 64 -7.07 -24.51 6.91
C GLU A 64 -8.13 -24.21 7.97
N GLU A 65 -7.73 -23.94 9.23
CA GLU A 65 -8.65 -23.49 10.27
C GLU A 65 -9.38 -22.22 9.84
N PHE A 66 -8.63 -21.23 9.33
CA PHE A 66 -9.18 -20.02 8.77
C PHE A 66 -10.16 -20.31 7.62
N ALA A 67 -9.76 -21.11 6.63
CA ALA A 67 -10.58 -21.40 5.45
C ALA A 67 -11.87 -22.18 5.81
N CYS A 68 -11.79 -23.13 6.76
CA CYS A 68 -12.94 -23.90 7.24
C CYS A 68 -13.93 -23.07 8.05
N GLY A 69 -13.43 -22.27 9.00
CA GLY A 69 -14.24 -21.49 9.93
C GLY A 69 -14.81 -20.23 9.26
N VAL A 70 -13.97 -19.49 8.55
CA VAL A 70 -14.36 -18.24 7.90
C VAL A 70 -15.06 -18.48 6.58
N ARG A 71 -14.64 -19.45 5.75
CA ARG A 71 -15.18 -19.69 4.40
C ARG A 71 -15.28 -18.40 3.55
N PRO A 72 -14.16 -17.69 3.30
CA PRO A 72 -14.17 -16.52 2.43
C PRO A 72 -14.46 -16.92 0.99
N ARG A 73 -14.88 -15.98 0.15
CA ARG A 73 -14.88 -16.18 -1.30
C ARG A 73 -13.44 -16.23 -1.83
N VAL A 74 -13.23 -16.76 -3.04
CA VAL A 74 -11.88 -16.93 -3.61
C VAL A 74 -11.19 -15.57 -3.83
N ASP A 75 -11.93 -14.56 -4.30
CA ASP A 75 -11.45 -13.19 -4.45
C ASP A 75 -11.06 -12.56 -3.10
N GLU A 76 -11.87 -12.78 -2.06
CA GLU A 76 -11.56 -12.32 -0.69
C GLU A 76 -10.29 -12.96 -0.13
N LEU A 77 -10.13 -14.27 -0.31
CA LEU A 77 -8.93 -15.00 0.08
C LEU A 77 -7.67 -14.45 -0.62
N ILE A 78 -7.76 -14.22 -1.94
CA ILE A 78 -6.65 -13.65 -2.71
C ILE A 78 -6.28 -12.26 -2.17
N ASN A 79 -7.27 -11.42 -1.87
CA ASN A 79 -7.03 -10.08 -1.38
C ASN A 79 -6.45 -10.09 0.05
N LEU A 80 -6.93 -10.96 0.94
CA LEU A 80 -6.36 -11.15 2.27
C LEU A 80 -4.90 -11.58 2.21
N ILE A 81 -4.57 -12.56 1.37
CA ILE A 81 -3.19 -13.03 1.20
C ILE A 81 -2.31 -11.91 0.65
N ASN A 82 -2.76 -11.21 -0.39
CA ASN A 82 -1.99 -10.17 -1.06
C ASN A 82 -1.81 -8.91 -0.18
N ALA A 83 -2.80 -8.58 0.66
CA ALA A 83 -2.71 -7.52 1.65
C ALA A 83 -1.75 -7.86 2.81
N GLY A 84 -1.44 -9.15 3.00
CA GLY A 84 -0.65 -9.65 4.13
C GLY A 84 -1.48 -10.01 5.36
N GLY A 85 -2.81 -10.04 5.24
CA GLY A 85 -3.74 -10.40 6.32
C GLY A 85 -3.50 -11.77 6.93
N LEU A 86 -2.87 -12.67 6.18
CA LEU A 86 -2.56 -14.05 6.57
C LEU A 86 -1.05 -14.25 6.84
N ASP A 87 -0.24 -13.20 6.91
CA ASP A 87 1.22 -13.32 7.02
C ASP A 87 1.68 -13.89 8.38
N SER A 88 0.90 -13.74 9.45
CA SER A 88 1.15 -14.36 10.77
C SER A 88 0.97 -15.88 10.81
N LEU A 89 0.27 -16.45 9.84
CA LEU A 89 0.13 -17.90 9.71
C LEU A 89 1.39 -18.51 9.08
N PRO A 90 1.70 -19.80 9.34
CA PRO A 90 2.84 -20.46 8.73
C PRO A 90 2.70 -20.63 7.21
N GLY A 91 3.85 -20.70 6.53
CA GLY A 91 3.96 -20.99 5.09
C GLY A 91 4.03 -19.76 4.19
N SER A 92 4.44 -19.97 2.94
CA SER A 92 4.46 -18.91 1.92
C SER A 92 3.03 -18.50 1.52
N ARG A 93 2.87 -17.30 0.95
CA ARG A 93 1.56 -16.83 0.42
C ARG A 93 0.98 -17.80 -0.62
N GLY A 94 1.82 -18.40 -1.46
CA GLY A 94 1.42 -19.43 -2.42
C GLY A 94 0.94 -20.72 -1.75
N GLU A 95 1.66 -21.20 -0.73
CA GLU A 95 1.24 -22.35 0.08
C GLU A 95 -0.10 -22.09 0.77
N LYS A 96 -0.26 -20.92 1.37
CA LYS A 96 -1.50 -20.51 2.04
C LYS A 96 -2.69 -20.56 1.08
N PHE A 97 -2.53 -20.01 -0.13
CA PHE A 97 -3.56 -20.06 -1.16
C PHE A 97 -3.93 -21.50 -1.53
N LEU A 98 -2.95 -22.35 -1.84
CA LEU A 98 -3.19 -23.73 -2.26
C LEU A 98 -3.86 -24.55 -1.15
N ARG A 99 -3.39 -24.43 0.10
CA ARG A 99 -3.94 -25.14 1.27
C ARG A 99 -5.37 -24.68 1.61
N ALA A 100 -5.65 -23.39 1.53
CA ALA A 100 -7.00 -22.87 1.70
C ALA A 100 -7.95 -23.39 0.61
N MET A 101 -7.53 -23.30 -0.66
CA MET A 101 -8.32 -23.76 -1.81
C MET A 101 -8.60 -25.26 -1.77
N ALA A 102 -7.60 -26.04 -1.36
CA ALA A 102 -7.71 -27.46 -1.10
C ALA A 102 -8.89 -27.77 -0.17
N VAL A 103 -8.92 -27.16 1.00
CA VAL A 103 -9.96 -27.38 2.01
C VAL A 103 -11.32 -26.82 1.61
N MET A 104 -11.35 -25.67 0.93
CA MET A 104 -12.60 -25.05 0.47
C MET A 104 -13.28 -25.81 -0.67
N ARG A 105 -12.51 -26.50 -1.53
CA ARG A 105 -13.05 -27.23 -2.70
C ARG A 105 -13.15 -28.74 -2.47
N CYS A 106 -12.16 -29.31 -1.82
CA CYS A 106 -12.05 -30.74 -1.60
C CYS A 106 -12.18 -30.99 -0.10
N ARG A 107 -13.17 -31.78 0.32
CA ARG A 107 -13.28 -32.23 1.72
C ARG A 107 -12.08 -33.09 2.18
N SER A 108 -11.11 -33.35 1.30
CA SER A 108 -9.85 -34.05 1.52
C SER A 108 -8.69 -33.21 0.97
N LEU A 109 -7.65 -32.99 1.76
CA LEU A 109 -6.46 -32.23 1.34
C LEU A 109 -5.77 -32.94 0.15
N PRO A 110 -5.65 -32.32 -1.04
CA PRO A 110 -4.78 -32.80 -2.08
C PRO A 110 -3.31 -32.63 -1.65
N LEU A 111 -2.46 -33.56 -2.08
CA LEU A 111 -1.02 -33.43 -1.96
C LEU A 111 -0.59 -32.12 -2.65
N LEU A 112 0.00 -31.20 -1.89
CA LEU A 112 0.57 -29.98 -2.47
C LEU A 112 1.66 -30.38 -3.48
N PRO A 113 1.81 -29.63 -4.59
CA PRO A 113 2.94 -29.86 -5.48
C PRO A 113 4.26 -29.73 -4.69
N PRO A 114 5.29 -30.54 -5.00
CA PRO A 114 6.52 -30.60 -4.21
C PRO A 114 7.30 -29.28 -4.19
N VAL A 115 7.03 -28.38 -5.14
CA VAL A 115 7.60 -27.03 -5.18
C VAL A 115 6.48 -26.04 -5.43
N ILE A 116 6.30 -25.11 -4.49
CA ILE A 116 5.41 -23.97 -4.65
C ILE A 116 6.30 -22.74 -4.91
N PRO A 117 6.15 -22.05 -6.05
CA PRO A 117 6.99 -20.91 -6.36
C PRO A 117 6.76 -19.80 -5.33
N ARG A 118 7.84 -19.35 -4.68
CA ARG A 118 7.80 -18.19 -3.80
C ARG A 118 7.48 -16.95 -4.63
N ILE A 119 6.49 -16.17 -4.18
CA ILE A 119 6.20 -14.86 -4.78
C ILE A 119 7.33 -13.90 -4.34
N PRO A 120 8.03 -13.23 -5.28
CA PRO A 120 9.01 -12.20 -4.94
C PRO A 120 8.40 -11.11 -4.04
N GLU A 121 9.16 -10.61 -3.08
CA GLU A 121 8.67 -9.59 -2.13
C GLU A 121 8.22 -8.30 -2.82
N GLU A 122 8.94 -7.86 -3.86
CA GLU A 122 8.58 -6.69 -4.67
C GLU A 122 7.15 -6.77 -5.22
N ARG A 123 6.75 -7.95 -5.73
CA ARG A 123 5.38 -8.18 -6.23
C ARG A 123 4.36 -8.12 -5.10
N SER A 124 4.75 -8.52 -3.89
CA SER A 124 3.89 -8.47 -2.71
C SER A 124 3.59 -7.03 -2.30
N TYR A 125 4.59 -6.15 -2.32
CA TYR A 125 4.41 -4.72 -2.03
C TYR A 125 3.52 -4.01 -3.06
N LEU A 126 3.71 -4.29 -4.36
CA LEU A 126 2.83 -3.74 -5.39
C LEU A 126 1.37 -4.17 -5.20
N LYS A 127 1.16 -5.42 -4.79
CA LYS A 127 -0.18 -5.95 -4.50
C LYS A 127 -0.78 -5.36 -3.22
N GLN A 128 0.01 -5.13 -2.18
CA GLN A 128 -0.44 -4.39 -1.00
C GLN A 128 -0.87 -2.99 -1.38
N TRP A 129 -0.08 -2.28 -2.19
CA TRP A 129 -0.43 -0.94 -2.64
C TRP A 129 -1.72 -0.93 -3.47
N GLU A 130 -1.90 -1.89 -4.37
CA GLU A 130 -3.12 -2.03 -5.17
C GLU A 130 -4.36 -2.23 -4.29
N ILE A 131 -4.27 -3.06 -3.26
CA ILE A 131 -5.40 -3.47 -2.41
C ILE A 131 -5.69 -2.46 -1.31
N LEU A 132 -4.67 -2.09 -0.53
CA LEU A 132 -4.80 -1.22 0.64
C LEU A 132 -4.73 0.27 0.27
N GLY A 133 -4.21 0.60 -0.91
CA GLY A 133 -3.96 1.99 -1.32
C GLY A 133 -2.70 2.60 -0.72
N PHE A 134 -1.97 1.85 0.13
CA PHE A 134 -0.66 2.16 0.73
C PHE A 134 0.14 0.87 0.96
N ILE A 135 1.41 1.01 1.35
CA ILE A 135 2.26 -0.11 1.80
C ILE A 135 2.53 0.11 3.29
N PRO A 136 2.26 -0.87 4.17
CA PRO A 136 2.37 -0.66 5.61
C PRO A 136 3.77 -0.24 6.05
N ASP A 137 4.79 -0.99 5.67
CA ASP A 137 6.14 -0.85 6.23
C ASP A 137 7.03 0.19 5.52
N ARG A 138 6.60 0.75 4.39
CA ARG A 138 7.43 1.66 3.57
C ARG A 138 6.63 2.62 2.70
N HIS A 139 7.29 3.66 2.18
CA HIS A 139 6.72 4.55 1.19
C HIS A 139 6.67 3.87 -0.20
N PRO A 140 5.59 4.03 -1.01
CA PRO A 140 5.52 3.41 -2.35
C PRO A 140 6.71 3.70 -3.26
N LEU A 141 7.27 4.91 -3.17
CA LEU A 141 8.42 5.28 -3.96
C LEU A 141 9.69 4.49 -3.61
N GLU A 142 9.82 3.96 -2.40
CA GLU A 142 10.93 3.05 -2.04
C GLU A 142 10.86 1.72 -2.79
N VAL A 143 9.69 1.36 -3.33
CA VAL A 143 9.49 0.15 -4.12
C VAL A 143 9.61 0.43 -5.62
N VAL A 144 8.90 1.43 -6.12
CA VAL A 144 8.81 1.64 -7.58
C VAL A 144 9.87 2.56 -8.17
N ALA A 145 10.58 3.31 -7.33
CA ALA A 145 11.62 4.23 -7.79
C ALA A 145 12.84 4.29 -6.84
N PRO A 146 13.36 3.16 -6.31
CA PRO A 146 14.36 3.17 -5.24
C PRO A 146 15.60 4.01 -5.54
N ASP A 147 16.01 4.11 -6.81
CA ASP A 147 17.23 4.80 -7.25
C ASP A 147 17.05 6.32 -7.48
N ARG A 148 16.03 6.95 -6.88
CA ARG A 148 15.84 8.42 -6.95
C ARG A 148 17.07 9.14 -6.39
N ARG A 149 17.66 10.02 -7.22
CA ARG A 149 18.85 10.81 -6.84
C ARG A 149 18.57 11.99 -5.90
N MET A 150 17.33 12.47 -5.87
CA MET A 150 16.90 13.63 -5.11
C MET A 150 15.55 13.33 -4.46
N LYS A 151 15.45 13.63 -3.17
CA LYS A 151 14.22 13.61 -2.39
C LYS A 151 13.78 15.04 -2.08
N ILE A 152 12.55 15.21 -1.61
CA ILE A 152 11.99 16.51 -1.25
C ILE A 152 12.83 17.18 -0.15
N GLY A 153 13.27 16.41 0.85
CA GLY A 153 14.09 16.90 1.96
C GLY A 153 15.50 17.36 1.55
N ASP A 154 15.97 16.99 0.35
CA ASP A 154 17.28 17.39 -0.16
C ASP A 154 17.23 18.75 -0.91
N LEU A 155 16.02 19.29 -1.15
CA LEU A 155 15.85 20.51 -1.95
C LEU A 155 16.41 21.75 -1.24
N LYS A 156 17.17 22.54 -2.01
CA LYS A 156 17.75 23.80 -1.56
C LYS A 156 17.13 24.96 -2.35
N GLU A 157 16.82 26.05 -1.65
CA GLU A 157 16.25 27.25 -2.27
C GLU A 157 17.09 27.71 -3.49
N GLY A 158 16.43 28.00 -4.61
CA GLY A 158 17.05 28.43 -5.86
C GLY A 158 17.63 27.33 -6.74
N SER A 159 17.68 26.08 -6.27
CA SER A 159 18.19 24.94 -7.03
C SER A 159 17.21 24.47 -8.12
N THR A 160 17.77 23.85 -9.17
CA THR A 160 16.98 23.14 -10.18
C THR A 160 17.09 21.64 -9.92
N ALA A 161 15.97 20.95 -9.80
CA ALA A 161 15.93 19.53 -9.47
C ALA A 161 14.83 18.79 -10.24
N GLY A 162 15.04 17.49 -10.43
CA GLY A 162 14.02 16.54 -10.85
C GLY A 162 13.57 15.73 -9.64
N ILE A 163 12.29 15.83 -9.27
CA ILE A 163 11.71 15.16 -8.10
C ILE A 163 10.63 14.20 -8.58
N THR A 164 10.77 12.93 -8.24
CA THR A 164 9.72 11.92 -8.41
C THR A 164 8.93 11.83 -7.11
N GLY A 165 7.62 12.09 -7.18
CA GLY A 165 6.76 12.15 -6.01
C GLY A 165 5.44 11.39 -6.20
N LEU A 166 4.86 10.95 -5.10
CA LEU A 166 3.49 10.45 -5.02
C LEU A 166 2.53 11.65 -5.00
N ILE A 167 1.61 11.71 -5.96
CA ILE A 167 0.65 12.80 -6.09
C ILE A 167 -0.50 12.57 -5.10
N LEU A 168 -0.61 13.47 -4.12
CA LEU A 168 -1.67 13.47 -3.11
C LEU A 168 -2.90 14.26 -3.56
N SER A 169 -2.68 15.34 -4.31
CA SER A 169 -3.77 16.17 -4.82
C SER A 169 -3.38 16.91 -6.11
N ARG A 170 -4.40 17.27 -6.89
CA ARG A 170 -4.29 18.11 -8.07
C ARG A 170 -5.39 19.16 -8.04
N ARG A 171 -5.02 20.44 -8.19
CA ARG A 171 -5.94 21.58 -8.26
C ARG A 171 -5.65 22.39 -9.52
N LEU A 172 -6.69 22.78 -10.25
CA LEU A 172 -6.57 23.62 -11.45
C LEU A 172 -6.96 25.07 -11.08
N TYR A 173 -6.23 26.04 -11.59
CA TYR A 173 -6.57 27.45 -11.42
C TYR A 173 -6.09 28.26 -12.63
N ARG A 174 -7.02 28.84 -13.40
CA ARG A 174 -6.71 29.51 -14.66
C ARG A 174 -5.85 28.62 -15.55
N ASP A 175 -4.70 29.10 -16.00
CA ASP A 175 -3.69 28.40 -16.78
C ASP A 175 -2.68 27.64 -15.92
N LEU A 176 -2.89 27.50 -14.62
CA LEU A 176 -1.99 26.81 -13.70
C LEU A 176 -2.59 25.50 -13.18
N THR A 177 -1.71 24.54 -12.92
CA THR A 177 -2.00 23.32 -12.17
C THR A 177 -1.11 23.25 -10.93
N PHE A 178 -1.72 23.05 -9.77
CA PHE A 178 -1.05 22.83 -8.49
C PHE A 178 -1.14 21.35 -8.12
N PHE A 179 0.01 20.69 -8.00
CA PHE A 179 0.09 19.35 -7.43
C PHE A 179 0.64 19.46 -6.01
N THR A 180 0.09 18.67 -5.10
CA THR A 180 0.77 18.38 -3.83
C THR A 180 1.33 16.98 -3.95
N ILE A 181 2.65 16.85 -3.85
CA ILE A 181 3.37 15.60 -3.95
C ILE A 181 4.02 15.24 -2.61
N ASP A 182 4.29 13.95 -2.44
CA ASP A 182 4.81 13.38 -1.20
C ASP A 182 5.90 12.34 -1.51
N ASP A 183 6.89 12.30 -0.64
CA ASP A 183 7.87 11.23 -0.56
C ASP A 183 8.17 10.89 0.92
N GLU A 184 9.08 9.96 1.15
CA GLU A 184 9.48 9.53 2.49
C GLU A 184 10.08 10.64 3.35
N THR A 185 10.52 11.76 2.76
CA THR A 185 11.16 12.88 3.45
C THR A 185 10.22 14.07 3.69
N GLY A 186 9.15 14.21 2.92
CA GLY A 186 8.18 15.28 3.15
C GLY A 186 7.14 15.47 2.04
N ILE A 187 6.45 16.61 2.13
CA ILE A 187 5.42 17.04 1.19
C ILE A 187 5.89 18.30 0.47
N LEU A 188 5.58 18.42 -0.82
CA LEU A 188 5.96 19.56 -1.65
C LEU A 188 4.81 20.00 -2.55
N ASP A 189 4.57 21.31 -2.59
CA ASP A 189 3.70 21.90 -3.60
C ASP A 189 4.48 22.15 -4.90
N VAL A 190 3.90 21.72 -5.99
CA VAL A 190 4.44 21.82 -7.35
C VAL A 190 3.49 22.65 -8.19
N VAL A 191 4.03 23.68 -8.84
CA VAL A 191 3.28 24.59 -9.70
C VAL A 191 3.69 24.36 -11.15
N PHE A 192 2.71 24.04 -11.99
CA PHE A 192 2.91 23.77 -13.42
C PHE A 192 2.08 24.75 -14.25
N SER A 193 2.69 25.37 -15.25
CA SER A 193 1.97 26.19 -16.23
C SER A 193 1.34 25.29 -17.30
N GLY A 194 0.02 25.29 -17.34
CA GLY A 194 -0.83 24.47 -18.21
C GLY A 194 -1.61 23.40 -17.44
N HIS A 195 -2.33 22.57 -18.19
CA HIS A 195 -3.10 21.44 -17.66
C HIS A 195 -2.56 20.12 -18.23
N PRO A 196 -1.48 19.58 -17.65
CA PRO A 196 -0.86 18.39 -18.20
C PRO A 196 -1.83 17.21 -18.12
N GLY A 197 -1.89 16.41 -19.18
CA GLY A 197 -2.49 15.08 -19.12
C GLY A 197 -1.65 14.25 -18.16
N LEU A 198 -2.27 13.77 -17.08
CA LEU A 198 -1.57 12.97 -16.08
C LEU A 198 -2.40 11.74 -15.78
N VAL A 199 -1.81 10.58 -16.01
CA VAL A 199 -2.36 9.27 -15.69
C VAL A 199 -1.43 8.67 -14.64
N GLY A 200 -1.98 8.10 -13.58
CA GLY A 200 -1.21 7.50 -12.49
C GLY A 200 -1.12 8.36 -11.24
N ARG A 201 -0.47 7.81 -10.21
CA ARG A 201 -0.29 8.43 -8.89
C ARG A 201 1.14 8.91 -8.67
N ILE A 202 2.09 8.58 -9.54
CA ILE A 202 3.49 8.98 -9.41
C ILE A 202 3.91 9.75 -10.66
N ALA A 203 4.69 10.80 -10.47
CA ALA A 203 5.29 11.50 -11.59
C ALA A 203 6.61 12.15 -11.21
N THR A 204 7.42 12.43 -12.23
CA THR A 204 8.66 13.20 -12.09
C THR A 204 8.45 14.63 -12.57
N PHE A 205 8.79 15.57 -11.71
CA PHE A 205 8.64 16.99 -11.90
C PHE A 205 10.03 17.63 -12.00
N VAL A 206 10.31 18.35 -13.08
CA VAL A 206 11.61 19.03 -13.27
C VAL A 206 11.40 20.53 -13.25
N GLY A 207 11.99 21.19 -12.26
CA GLY A 207 11.73 22.59 -12.02
C GLY A 207 12.75 23.26 -11.10
N ARG A 208 12.52 24.54 -10.87
CA ARG A 208 13.30 25.34 -9.92
C ARG A 208 12.55 25.43 -8.59
N TYR A 209 13.23 25.13 -7.49
CA TYR A 209 12.65 25.22 -6.15
C TYR A 209 12.78 26.65 -5.63
N GLU A 210 11.63 27.30 -5.44
CA GLU A 210 11.56 28.69 -4.99
C GLU A 210 10.38 28.87 -4.04
N ARG A 211 10.64 29.54 -2.90
CA ARG A 211 9.66 29.90 -1.87
C ARG A 211 8.81 28.70 -1.41
N GLY A 212 9.45 27.57 -1.17
CA GLY A 212 8.76 26.36 -0.68
C GLY A 212 7.96 25.60 -1.75
N SER A 213 8.09 25.94 -3.03
CA SER A 213 7.39 25.25 -4.12
C SER A 213 8.30 24.97 -5.31
N LEU A 214 8.02 23.88 -6.04
CA LEU A 214 8.73 23.58 -7.28
C LEU A 214 8.00 24.23 -8.46
N LYS A 215 8.65 25.18 -9.13
CA LYS A 215 8.15 25.81 -10.36
C LYS A 215 8.59 24.99 -11.57
N VAL A 216 7.65 24.28 -12.18
CA VAL A 216 7.93 23.25 -13.18
C VAL A 216 7.64 23.78 -14.58
N ARG A 217 8.57 23.52 -15.49
CA ARG A 217 8.40 23.74 -16.94
C ARG A 217 8.24 22.45 -17.73
N LEU A 218 8.64 21.31 -17.16
CA LEU A 218 8.61 20.01 -17.82
C LEU A 218 8.18 18.91 -16.85
N LEU A 219 7.25 18.07 -17.28
CA LEU A 219 6.73 16.93 -16.52
C LEU A 219 7.07 15.63 -17.26
N ARG A 220 7.71 14.67 -16.57
CA ARG A 220 7.94 13.30 -17.07
C ARG A 220 7.08 12.33 -16.26
N LEU A 221 6.15 11.68 -16.94
CA LEU A 221 5.31 10.63 -16.35
C LEU A 221 6.14 9.36 -16.12
N ILE A 222 6.00 8.77 -14.94
CA ILE A 222 6.49 7.42 -14.62
C ILE A 222 5.29 6.67 -14.05
N LEU A 223 4.62 5.91 -14.92
CA LEU A 223 3.51 4.97 -14.65
C LEU A 223 2.28 5.53 -13.91
#